data_AF-Q129N1-F1
#
_entry.id   AF-Q129N1-F1
#
_cell.length_a   1.000
_cell.length_b   1.000
_cell.length_c   1.000
_cell.angle_alpha   90.00
_cell.angle_beta   90.00
_cell.angle_gamma   90.00
#
_symmetry.space_group_name_H-M   'P 1'
#
loop_
_entity.id
_entity.type
_entity.pdbx_description
1 polymer ?
#
loop_
_entity_poly.entity_id
_entity_poly.type
_entity_poly.pdbx_seq_one_letter_code
_entity_poly.pdbx_strand_id
1 'polypeptide(L)'
;MEYVFWGQDHPGYLVVEFQVTDPVGWKTYVDAARALPTSGTFIVRATKGVPLAGDPPKTITLIKFPSVDDALAFDTSPAYVALKAGRDKSSNWRSYVVEGLPN
;
A
#
# COMPACT_ATOMS: atom_id res chain seq x y z
N MET A 1 -25.86 -2.78 6.22
CA MET A 1 -25.62 -1.58 5.39
C MET A 1 -24.66 -2.03 4.31
N GLU A 2 -25.20 -2.27 3.13
CA GLU A 2 -24.48 -2.82 1.99
C GLU A 2 -24.24 -1.64 1.04
N TYR A 3 -22.98 -1.24 0.91
CA TYR A 3 -22.57 -0.30 -0.12
C TYR A 3 -21.30 -0.86 -0.72
N VAL A 4 -21.46 -1.61 -1.82
CA VAL A 4 -20.35 -1.92 -2.72
C VAL A 4 -20.90 -1.91 -4.14
N PHE A 5 -21.03 -0.72 -4.70
CA PHE A 5 -21.02 -0.58 -6.14
C PHE A 5 -19.61 -0.13 -6.48
N TRP A 6 -18.70 -1.08 -6.73
CA TRP A 6 -17.44 -0.76 -7.37
C TRP A 6 -17.78 -0.14 -8.73
N GLY A 7 -17.80 1.18 -8.79
CA GLY A 7 -17.87 1.86 -10.07
C GLY A 7 -16.56 1.55 -10.80
N GLN A 8 -16.63 0.96 -12.00
CA GLN A 8 -15.44 0.71 -12.83
C GLN A 8 -14.62 1.99 -13.10
N ASP A 9 -15.18 3.17 -12.81
CA ASP A 9 -14.59 4.48 -13.04
C ASP A 9 -13.98 5.16 -11.79
N HIS A 10 -13.99 4.51 -10.62
CA HIS A 10 -13.45 5.09 -9.38
C HIS A 10 -12.02 4.60 -9.07
N PRO A 11 -11.10 5.50 -8.67
CA PRO A 11 -9.74 5.12 -8.32
C PRO A 11 -9.68 4.28 -7.05
N GLY A 12 -8.75 3.32 -7.03
CA GLY A 12 -8.41 2.57 -5.83
C GLY A 12 -7.25 3.22 -5.09
N TYR A 13 -7.32 3.31 -3.76
CA TYR A 13 -6.21 3.79 -2.93
C TYR A 13 -5.69 2.69 -2.04
N LEU A 14 -4.47 2.23 -2.31
CA LEU A 14 -3.74 1.36 -1.40
C LEU A 14 -3.14 2.21 -0.29
N VAL A 15 -3.66 2.01 0.93
CA VAL A 15 -3.17 2.63 2.16
C VAL A 15 -2.25 1.65 2.85
N VAL A 16 -1.03 2.10 3.17
CA VAL A 16 -0.05 1.31 3.89
C VAL A 16 0.44 2.08 5.10
N GLU A 17 0.45 1.41 6.24
CA GLU A 17 1.09 1.85 7.47
C GLU A 17 2.06 0.78 7.94
N PHE A 18 3.30 1.16 8.23
CA PHE A 18 4.30 0.20 8.67
C PHE A 18 5.35 0.79 9.61
N GLN A 19 5.97 -0.09 10.39
CA GLN A 19 7.15 0.19 11.19
C GLN A 19 8.24 -0.81 10.82
N VAL A 20 9.41 -0.32 10.43
CA VAL A 20 10.58 -1.16 10.12
C VAL A 20 11.15 -1.73 11.42
N THR A 21 11.36 -3.04 11.47
CA THR A 21 11.95 -3.77 12.59
C THR A 21 13.33 -4.34 12.25
N ASP A 22 13.61 -4.59 10.97
CA ASP A 22 14.92 -4.96 10.43
C ASP A 22 15.26 -4.06 9.22
N PRO A 23 16.14 -3.06 9.38
CA PRO A 23 16.52 -2.14 8.30
C PRO A 23 17.19 -2.82 7.10
N VAL A 24 17.93 -3.91 7.32
CA VAL A 24 18.65 -4.61 6.24
C VAL A 24 17.66 -5.40 5.39
N GLY A 25 16.84 -6.25 6.02
CA GLY A 25 15.78 -6.99 5.33
C GLY A 25 14.77 -6.07 4.65
N TRP A 26 14.44 -4.95 5.28
CA TRP A 26 13.56 -3.93 4.70
C TRP A 26 14.13 -3.32 3.42
N LYS A 27 15.44 -2.98 3.42
CA LYS A 27 16.10 -2.45 2.21
C LYS A 27 16.04 -3.44 1.06
N THR A 28 16.30 -4.72 1.31
CA THR A 28 16.18 -5.79 0.30
C THR A 28 14.76 -5.87 -0.28
N TYR A 29 13.73 -5.82 0.58
CA TYR A 29 12.34 -5.76 0.15
C TYR A 29 12.05 -4.53 -0.73
N VAL A 30 12.47 -3.34 -0.28
CA VAL A 30 12.22 -2.08 -1.01
C VAL A 30 12.86 -2.07 -2.38
N ASP A 31 14.11 -2.54 -2.49
CA ASP A 31 14.83 -2.58 -3.77
C ASP A 31 14.13 -3.55 -4.75
N ALA A 32 13.70 -4.72 -4.28
CA ALA A 32 12.94 -5.68 -5.08
C ALA A 32 11.56 -5.12 -5.50
N ALA A 33 10.84 -4.48 -4.58
CA ALA A 33 9.52 -3.91 -4.85
C ALA A 33 9.59 -2.74 -5.83
N ARG A 34 10.66 -1.92 -5.80
CA ARG A 34 10.87 -0.81 -6.74
C ARG A 34 11.13 -1.27 -8.18
N ALA A 35 11.61 -2.49 -8.37
CA ALA A 35 11.84 -3.06 -9.69
C ALA A 35 10.55 -3.59 -10.33
N LEU A 36 9.46 -3.75 -9.56
CA LEU A 36 8.19 -4.22 -10.09
C LEU A 36 7.47 -3.10 -10.85
N PRO A 37 6.91 -3.39 -12.05
CA PRO A 37 6.03 -2.45 -12.71
C PRO A 37 4.75 -2.25 -11.89
N THR A 38 4.19 -1.05 -11.95
CA THR A 38 2.91 -0.73 -11.31
C THR A 38 2.16 0.30 -12.12
N SER A 39 0.84 0.14 -12.24
CA SER A 39 -0.06 1.18 -12.75
C SER A 39 -0.37 2.25 -11.68
N GLY A 40 0.08 2.02 -10.44
CA GLY A 40 -0.17 2.89 -9.30
C GLY A 40 0.75 4.12 -9.29
N THR A 41 0.18 5.26 -8.91
CA THR A 41 0.90 6.51 -8.67
C THR A 41 1.08 6.74 -7.17
N PHE A 42 2.32 6.90 -6.71
CA PHE A 42 2.61 7.24 -5.32
C PHE A 42 2.16 8.68 -5.02
N ILE A 43 1.23 8.85 -4.09
CA ILE A 43 0.79 10.17 -3.59
C ILE A 43 1.51 10.52 -2.29
N VAL A 44 1.79 9.52 -1.48
CA VAL A 44 2.59 9.63 -0.25
C VAL A 44 3.55 8.44 -0.23
N ARG A 45 4.82 8.67 0.09
CA ARG A 45 5.84 7.61 0.04
C ARG A 45 6.74 7.62 1.25
N ALA A 46 6.56 6.62 2.11
CA ALA A 46 7.38 6.36 3.28
C ALA A 46 7.65 7.59 4.17
N THR A 47 6.59 8.33 4.51
CA THR A 47 6.68 9.53 5.37
C THR A 47 6.02 9.30 6.73
N LYS A 48 6.40 10.08 7.74
CA LYS A 48 5.69 10.11 9.04
C LYS A 48 4.48 11.03 8.93
N GLY A 49 3.33 10.60 9.47
CA GLY A 49 2.17 11.47 9.63
C GLY A 49 2.20 12.27 10.93
N VAL A 50 1.37 13.30 11.00
CA VAL A 50 1.14 14.08 12.24
C VAL A 50 -0.22 13.68 12.81
N PRO A 51 -0.32 13.23 14.08
CA PRO A 51 -1.60 12.94 14.69
C PRO A 51 -2.41 14.22 14.87
N LEU A 52 -3.70 14.15 14.57
CA LEU A 52 -4.67 15.17 14.98
C LEU A 52 -5.34 14.79 16.31
N ALA A 53 -5.59 13.50 16.52
CA ALA A 53 -6.06 12.90 17.76
C ALA A 53 -5.68 11.41 17.79
N GLY A 54 -5.50 10.84 18.99
CA GLY A 54 -5.13 9.43 19.18
C GLY A 54 -3.63 9.14 18.94
N ASP A 55 -3.31 7.86 18.72
CA ASP A 55 -1.94 7.44 18.50
C ASP A 55 -1.36 7.97 17.19
N PRO A 56 -0.07 8.37 17.17
CA PRO A 56 0.58 8.84 15.95
C PRO A 56 0.66 7.70 14.92
N PRO A 57 0.36 7.99 13.64
CA PRO A 57 0.57 7.01 12.60
C PRO A 57 2.05 6.64 12.50
N LYS A 58 2.31 5.40 12.10
CA LYS A 58 3.68 4.96 11.77
C LYS A 58 4.12 5.58 10.44
N THR A 59 5.02 4.91 9.73
CA THR A 59 5.39 5.33 8.37
C THR A 59 4.23 5.01 7.42
N ILE A 60 3.80 6.01 6.65
CA ILE A 60 2.67 5.91 5.72
C ILE A 60 3.16 5.91 4.27
N THR A 61 2.50 5.09 3.44
CA THR A 61 2.56 5.16 1.98
C THR A 61 1.12 5.09 1.43
N LEU A 62 0.82 5.94 0.44
CA LEU A 62 -0.45 5.96 -0.28
C LEU A 62 -0.19 5.83 -1.78
N ILE A 63 -0.85 4.88 -2.44
CA ILE A 63 -0.74 4.66 -3.88
C ILE A 63 -2.13 4.74 -4.49
N LYS A 64 -2.31 5.62 -5.48
CA LYS A 64 -3.54 5.73 -6.29
C LYS A 64 -3.42 4.80 -7.50
N PHE A 65 -4.37 3.90 -7.67
CA PHE A 65 -4.54 3.04 -8.83
C PHE A 65 -5.74 3.51 -9.68
N PRO A 66 -5.82 3.11 -10.96
CA PRO A 66 -6.97 3.45 -11.80
C PRO A 66 -8.30 2.93 -11.25
N SER A 67 -8.28 1.73 -10.64
CA SER A 67 -9.41 1.13 -9.94
C SER A 67 -8.99 0.39 -8.67
N VAL A 68 -9.97 -0.06 -7.87
CA VAL A 68 -9.74 -0.98 -6.74
C VAL A 68 -9.22 -2.33 -7.24
N ASP A 69 -9.74 -2.83 -8.36
CA ASP A 69 -9.32 -4.09 -8.95
C ASP A 69 -7.84 -4.03 -9.38
N ASP A 70 -7.37 -2.91 -9.92
CA ASP A 70 -5.95 -2.70 -10.23
C ASP A 70 -5.05 -2.76 -8.99
N ALA A 71 -5.51 -2.18 -7.87
CA ALA A 71 -4.78 -2.22 -6.62
C ALA A 71 -4.71 -3.65 -6.06
N LEU A 72 -5.81 -4.41 -6.14
CA LEU A 72 -5.88 -5.81 -5.72
C LEU A 72 -5.06 -6.71 -6.65
N ALA A 73 -5.07 -6.46 -7.96
CA ALA A 73 -4.25 -7.17 -8.94
C ALA A 73 -2.76 -6.97 -8.68
N PHE A 74 -2.34 -5.77 -8.28
CA PHE A 74 -0.97 -5.53 -7.85
C PHE A 74 -0.62 -6.34 -6.59
N ASP A 75 -1.45 -6.28 -5.53
CA ASP A 75 -1.18 -6.99 -4.26
C ASP A 75 -1.20 -8.52 -4.40
N THR A 76 -2.02 -9.05 -5.32
CA THR A 76 -2.13 -10.49 -5.58
C THR A 76 -1.21 -10.99 -6.70
N SER A 77 -0.47 -10.09 -7.36
CA SER A 77 0.47 -10.47 -8.41
C SER A 77 1.52 -11.47 -7.87
N PRO A 78 1.89 -12.51 -8.64
CA PRO A 78 2.90 -13.48 -8.19
C PRO A 78 4.22 -12.81 -7.80
N ALA A 79 4.60 -11.76 -8.53
CA ALA A 79 5.82 -10.99 -8.28
C ALA A 79 5.78 -10.26 -6.92
N TYR A 80 4.65 -9.64 -6.56
CA TYR A 80 4.55 -8.96 -5.25
C TYR A 80 4.32 -9.95 -4.10
N VAL A 81 3.53 -11.02 -4.31
CA VAL A 81 3.31 -12.09 -3.32
C VAL A 81 4.63 -12.70 -2.86
N ALA A 82 5.57 -12.94 -3.77
CA ALA A 82 6.90 -13.46 -3.45
C ALA A 82 7.69 -12.56 -2.47
N LEU A 83 7.37 -11.27 -2.39
CA LEU A 83 8.06 -10.29 -1.54
C LEU A 83 7.44 -10.18 -0.13
N LYS A 84 6.18 -10.61 0.07
CA LYS A 84 5.44 -10.39 1.32
C LYS A 84 6.12 -11.02 2.54
N ALA A 85 6.68 -12.22 2.39
CA ALA A 85 7.39 -12.89 3.50
C ALA A 85 8.62 -12.10 3.98
N GLY A 86 9.36 -11.45 3.08
CA GLY A 86 10.49 -10.59 3.43
C GLY A 86 10.03 -9.28 4.10
N ARG A 87 8.97 -8.68 3.57
CA ARG A 87 8.31 -7.50 4.15
C ARG A 87 7.82 -7.76 5.58
N ASP A 88 7.10 -8.86 5.80
CA ASP A 88 6.46 -9.16 7.08
C ASP A 88 7.48 -9.54 8.16
N LYS A 89 8.61 -10.15 7.77
CA LYS A 89 9.72 -10.41 8.70
C LYS A 89 10.48 -9.14 9.10
N SER A 90 10.49 -8.11 8.24
CA SER A 90 11.28 -6.88 8.42
C SER A 90 10.46 -5.68 8.86
N SER A 91 9.15 -5.84 9.04
CA SER A 91 8.27 -4.76 9.46
C SER A 91 7.00 -5.24 10.17
N ASN A 92 6.48 -4.40 11.06
CA ASN A 92 5.07 -4.47 11.44
C ASN A 92 4.28 -3.76 10.35
N TRP A 93 3.49 -4.49 9.58
CA TRP A 93 2.82 -3.99 8.38
C TRP A 93 1.30 -4.05 8.51
N ARG A 94 0.63 -3.00 8.05
CA ARG A 94 -0.81 -2.96 7.84
C ARG A 94 -1.08 -2.30 6.49
N SER A 95 -1.95 -2.90 5.69
CA SER A 95 -2.41 -2.29 4.45
C SER A 95 -3.83 -2.68 4.10
N TYR A 96 -4.52 -1.81 3.38
CA TYR A 96 -5.87 -2.03 2.88
C TYR A 96 -6.12 -1.13 1.67
N VAL A 97 -7.09 -1.51 0.85
CA VAL A 97 -7.52 -0.69 -0.29
C VAL A 97 -8.85 -0.03 0.06
N VAL A 98 -9.01 1.24 -0.31
CA VAL A 98 -10.28 1.97 -0.25
C VAL A 98 -10.64 2.51 -1.63
N GLU A 99 -11.93 2.59 -1.92
CA GLU A 99 -12.44 3.24 -3.12
C GLU A 99 -12.38 4.76 -2.98
N GLY A 100 -12.03 5.44 -4.07
CA GLY A 100 -12.02 6.88 -4.20
C GLY A 100 -13.34 7.45 -4.69
N LEU A 101 -13.41 8.78 -4.71
CA LEU A 101 -14.46 9.48 -5.46
C LEU A 101 -14.21 9.37 -6.97
N PRO A 102 -15.26 9.47 -7.81
CA PRO A 102 -15.09 9.62 -9.25
C PRO A 102 -14.15 10.78 -9.57
N ASN A 103 -13.32 10.61 -10.61
CA ASN A 103 -12.37 11.64 -11.06
C ASN A 103 -13.07 12.89 -11.61
#